data_AF-A0A399YLC9-F1
#
_entry.id   AF-A0A399YLC9-F1
#
_cell.length_a   1.000
_cell.length_b   1.000
_cell.length_c   1.000
_cell.angle_alpha   90.00
_cell.angle_beta   90.00
_cell.angle_gamma   90.00
#
_symmetry.space_group_name_H-M   'P 1'
#
loop_
_entity.id
_entity.type
_entity.pdbx_description
1 polymer ?
#
loop_
_entity_poly.entity_id
_entity_poly.type
_entity_poly.pdbx_seq_one_letter_code
_entity_poly.pdbx_strand_id
1 'polypeptide(L)'
;MRVVIDRELCDASLPFCQRCSAAFIRFPEGVDRHCIRDIIDDGSELLTIEMKTDGRELVLELSDEDREIASIEGWEALAQFDPALFRRSERWHQLRVLPESH
;
A
#
# COMPACT_ATOMS: atom_id res chain seq x y z
N MET A 1 0.03 14.59 9.49
CA MET A 1 0.58 13.24 9.82
C MET A 1 0.96 12.54 8.53
N ARG A 2 2.13 11.88 8.48
CA ARG A 2 2.63 11.15 7.32
C ARG A 2 2.83 9.67 7.61
N VAL A 3 2.46 8.83 6.65
CA VAL A 3 2.54 7.38 6.78
C VAL A 3 3.34 6.84 5.61
N VAL A 4 4.40 6.12 5.93
CA VAL A 4 5.29 5.52 4.95
C VAL A 4 4.91 4.04 4.79
N ILE A 5 4.51 3.66 3.59
CA ILE A 5 4.07 2.31 3.23
C ILE A 5 5.06 1.73 2.22
N ASP A 6 5.60 0.57 2.53
CA ASP A 6 6.33 -0.26 1.57
C ASP A 6 5.47 -1.49 1.23
N ARG A 7 4.83 -1.44 0.07
CA ARG A 7 3.96 -2.54 -0.38
C ARG A 7 4.78 -3.79 -0.65
N GLU A 8 6.07 -3.70 -1.00
CA GLU A 8 6.91 -4.87 -1.31
C GLU A 8 7.09 -5.81 -0.10
N LEU A 9 6.87 -5.31 1.11
CA LEU A 9 6.87 -6.13 2.33
C LEU A 9 5.60 -6.95 2.54
N CYS A 10 4.54 -6.70 1.77
CA CYS A 10 3.27 -7.43 1.88
C CYS A 10 3.00 -8.23 0.61
N ASP A 11 2.71 -9.52 0.78
CA ASP A 11 2.38 -10.46 -0.30
C ASP A 11 0.88 -10.47 -0.65
N ALA A 12 0.08 -9.67 0.06
CA ALA A 12 -1.35 -9.60 -0.15
C ALA A 12 -1.72 -9.09 -1.56
N SER A 13 -2.82 -9.61 -2.08
CA SER A 13 -3.36 -9.16 -3.37
C SER A 13 -3.82 -7.70 -3.31
N LEU A 14 -3.89 -7.05 -4.48
CA LEU A 14 -4.31 -5.65 -4.57
C LEU A 14 -5.68 -5.39 -3.91
N PRO A 15 -6.72 -6.22 -4.10
CA PRO A 15 -8.00 -6.00 -3.42
C PRO A 15 -7.90 -6.06 -1.88
N PHE A 16 -6.97 -6.87 -1.34
CA PHE A 16 -6.73 -6.92 0.09
C PHE A 16 -5.98 -5.67 0.57
N CYS A 17 -5.01 -5.19 -0.21
CA CYS A 17 -4.31 -3.93 0.04
C CYS A 17 -5.30 -2.75 0.10
N GLN A 18 -6.26 -2.67 -0.84
CA GLN A 18 -7.28 -1.62 -0.84
C GLN A 18 -8.08 -1.61 0.46
N ARG A 19 -8.59 -2.78 0.90
CA ARG A 19 -9.33 -2.87 2.17
C ARG A 19 -8.49 -2.49 3.38
N CYS A 20 -7.20 -2.86 3.40
CA CYS A 20 -6.31 -2.47 4.50
C CYS A 20 -6.08 -0.96 4.52
N SER A 21 -5.88 -0.35 3.36
CA SER A 21 -5.69 1.09 3.25
C SER A 21 -6.95 1.88 3.61
N ALA A 22 -8.12 1.41 3.19
CA ALA A 22 -9.40 2.01 3.56
C ALA A 22 -9.60 2.00 5.08
N ALA A 23 -9.37 0.85 5.72
CA ALA A 23 -9.43 0.72 7.17
C ALA A 23 -8.42 1.63 7.87
N PHE A 24 -7.20 1.73 7.34
CA PHE A 24 -6.16 2.61 7.89
C PHE A 24 -6.54 4.09 7.76
N ILE A 25 -6.98 4.56 6.59
CA ILE A 25 -7.38 5.96 6.36
C ILE A 25 -8.51 6.36 7.31
N ARG A 26 -9.45 5.43 7.56
CA ARG A 26 -10.55 5.58 8.51
C ARG A 26 -10.08 5.61 9.96
N PHE A 27 -9.12 4.76 10.32
CA PHE A 27 -8.64 4.58 11.69
C PHE A 27 -7.10 4.51 11.73
N PRO A 28 -6.40 5.62 11.53
CA PRO A 28 -4.95 5.60 11.29
C PRO A 28 -4.13 5.19 12.52
N GLU A 29 -4.68 5.34 13.73
CA GLU A 29 -4.06 4.87 14.97
C GLU A 29 -4.40 3.41 15.31
N GLY A 30 -5.37 2.80 14.62
CA GLY A 30 -5.95 1.50 14.98
C GLY A 30 -5.52 0.35 14.08
N VAL A 31 -4.75 0.63 13.02
CA VAL A 31 -4.39 -0.37 12.01
C VAL A 31 -2.88 -0.42 11.85
N ASP A 32 -2.27 -1.46 12.43
CA ASP A 32 -0.87 -1.81 12.21
C ASP A 32 -0.78 -2.95 11.18
N ARG A 33 0.10 -2.78 10.20
CA ARG A 33 0.33 -3.70 9.08
C ARG A 33 1.80 -3.77 8.79
N HIS A 34 2.26 -4.96 8.39
CA HIS A 34 3.68 -5.19 8.06
C HIS A 34 4.22 -4.29 6.94
N CYS A 35 3.35 -3.82 6.03
CA CYS A 35 3.73 -2.85 5.00
C CYS A 35 3.84 -1.40 5.50
N ILE A 36 3.35 -1.06 6.70
CA ILE A 36 3.52 0.26 7.29
C ILE A 36 4.91 0.30 7.93
N ARG A 37 5.79 1.15 7.39
CA ARG A 37 7.17 1.28 7.83
C ARG A 37 7.31 2.29 8.96
N ASP A 38 6.57 3.39 8.84
CA ASP A 38 6.68 4.51 9.75
C ASP A 38 5.39 5.33 9.76
N ILE A 39 5.10 5.94 10.91
CA ILE A 39 4.03 6.92 11.11
C ILE A 39 4.69 8.11 11.79
N ILE A 40 4.79 9.20 11.05
CA ILE A 40 5.54 10.39 11.41
C ILE A 40 4.55 11.53 11.64
N ASP A 41 4.63 12.18 12.78
CA ASP A 41 4.00 13.48 12.96
C ASP A 41 4.82 14.54 12.23
N ASP A 42 4.35 14.94 11.05
CA ASP A 42 4.99 15.93 10.19
C ASP A 42 4.43 17.35 10.38
N GLY A 43 3.53 17.55 11.37
CA GLY A 43 2.89 18.84 11.62
C GLY A 43 1.88 19.30 10.56
N SER A 44 1.60 18.46 9.55
CA SER A 44 0.56 18.73 8.55
C SER A 44 -0.83 18.42 9.11
N GLU A 45 -1.80 19.28 8.79
CA GLU A 45 -3.23 19.05 9.08
C GLU A 45 -3.80 17.92 8.22
N LEU A 46 -3.20 17.64 7.06
CA LEU A 46 -3.62 16.57 6.16
C LEU A 46 -2.96 15.24 6.53
N LEU A 47 -3.61 14.15 6.11
CA LEU A 47 -3.01 12.82 6.12
C LEU A 47 -2.21 12.63 4.84
N THR A 48 -0.90 12.47 4.96
CA THR A 48 -0.04 12.12 3.82
C THR A 48 0.23 10.62 3.79
N ILE A 49 -0.02 9.97 2.66
CA ILE A 49 0.41 8.60 2.37
C ILE A 49 1.57 8.66 1.40
N GLU A 50 2.73 8.19 1.83
CA GLU A 50 3.90 7.93 0.97
C GLU A 50 3.99 6.42 0.77
N MET A 51 3.76 5.93 -0.45
CA MET A 51 3.74 4.52 -0.77
C MET A 51 4.79 4.16 -1.81
N LYS A 52 5.62 3.15 -1.48
CA LYS A 52 6.56 2.51 -2.40
C LYS A 52 5.97 1.19 -2.90
N THR A 53 5.97 1.02 -4.22
CA THR A 53 5.49 -0.21 -4.85
C THR A 53 6.08 -0.35 -6.26
N ASP A 54 6.63 -1.53 -6.55
CA ASP A 54 7.14 -1.90 -7.86
C ASP A 54 8.21 -0.89 -8.35
N GLY A 55 9.11 -0.49 -7.45
CA GLY A 55 10.14 0.52 -7.71
C GLY A 55 9.63 1.95 -7.98
N ARG A 56 8.34 2.23 -7.78
CA ARG A 56 7.72 3.55 -7.91
C ARG A 56 7.30 4.08 -6.55
N GLU A 57 7.26 5.41 -6.44
CA GLU A 57 6.81 6.12 -5.26
C GLU A 57 5.55 6.93 -5.59
N LEU A 58 4.56 6.85 -4.72
CA LEU A 58 3.29 7.58 -4.78
C LEU A 58 3.16 8.40 -3.49
N VAL A 59 2.90 9.70 -3.61
CA VAL A 59 2.63 10.56 -2.46
C VAL A 59 1.23 11.15 -2.63
N LEU A 60 0.37 10.92 -1.64
CA LEU A 60 -1.00 11.43 -1.60
C LEU A 60 -1.18 12.28 -0.36
N GLU A 61 -1.58 13.53 -0.54
CA GLU A 61 -2.03 14.40 0.54
C GLU A 61 -3.55 14.40 0.52
N LEU A 62 -4.15 13.83 1.57
CA LEU A 62 -5.59 13.60 1.61
C LEU A 62 -6.29 14.78 2.26
N SER A 63 -7.08 15.51 1.47
CA SER A 63 -8.08 16.43 2.01
C SER A 63 -9.18 15.67 2.78
N ASP A 64 -10.05 16.38 3.50
CA ASP A 64 -11.17 15.74 4.20
C ASP A 64 -12.11 14.98 3.24
N GLU A 65 -12.35 15.53 2.05
CA GLU A 65 -13.14 14.88 1.00
C GLU A 65 -12.44 13.63 0.45
N ASP A 66 -11.14 13.71 0.19
CA ASP A 66 -10.34 12.56 -0.25
C ASP A 66 -10.34 11.44 0.80
N ARG A 67 -10.26 11.81 2.08
CA ARG A 67 -10.32 10.84 3.19
C ARG A 67 -11.67 10.15 3.25
N GLU A 68 -12.77 10.86 3.03
CA GLU A 68 -14.11 10.25 3.02
C GLU A 68 -14.20 9.15 1.96
N ILE A 69 -13.79 9.46 0.73
CA ILE A 69 -13.81 8.51 -0.40
C ILE A 69 -12.84 7.34 -0.14
N ALA A 70 -11.58 7.65 0.17
CA ALA A 70 -10.55 6.63 0.32
C ALA A 70 -10.71 5.78 1.59
N SER A 71 -11.46 6.24 2.59
CA SER A 71 -11.82 5.43 3.77
C SER A 71 -12.78 4.28 3.44
N ILE A 72 -13.43 4.32 2.27
CA ILE A 72 -14.36 3.30 1.78
C ILE A 72 -13.66 2.46 0.72
N GLU A 73 -13.07 3.11 -0.29
CA GLU A 73 -12.57 2.46 -1.51
C GLU A 73 -11.08 2.10 -1.44
N GLY A 74 -10.32 2.72 -0.53
CA GLY A 74 -8.86 2.61 -0.45
C GLY A 74 -8.14 3.70 -1.26
N TRP A 75 -6.81 3.67 -1.23
CA TRP A 75 -5.96 4.73 -1.81
C TRP A 75 -6.07 4.83 -3.35
N GLU A 76 -6.46 3.74 -4.03
CA GLU A 76 -6.56 3.70 -5.51
C GLU A 76 -7.72 4.55 -6.05
N ALA A 77 -8.71 4.90 -5.22
CA ALA A 77 -9.76 5.83 -5.62
C ALA A 77 -9.21 7.24 -5.98
N LEU A 78 -8.03 7.58 -5.45
CA LEU A 78 -7.40 8.89 -5.59
C LEU A 78 -6.18 8.86 -6.51
N ALA A 79 -5.72 7.67 -6.89
CA ALA A 79 -4.57 7.49 -7.75
C ALA A 79 -4.84 6.39 -8.77
N GLN A 80 -4.78 6.73 -10.06
CA GLN A 80 -4.66 5.72 -11.12
C GLN A 80 -3.26 5.12 -11.09
N PHE A 81 -3.03 4.24 -10.13
CA PHE A 81 -1.84 3.43 -10.05
C PHE A 81 -2.25 1.99 -10.26
N ASP A 82 -2.13 1.52 -11.50
CA ASP A 82 -2.18 0.10 -11.79
C ASP A 82 -0.80 -0.47 -11.37
N PRO A 83 -0.67 -1.19 -10.24
CA PRO A 83 0.59 -1.81 -9.90
C PRO A 83 0.90 -2.82 -11.00
N ALA A 84 1.99 -2.58 -11.71
CA ALA A 84 2.46 -3.51 -12.71
C ALA A 84 2.74 -4.83 -11.99
N LEU A 85 1.88 -5.82 -12.26
CA LEU A 85 1.97 -7.23 -11.91
C LEU A 85 1.11 -7.66 -10.72
N PHE A 86 0.09 -8.47 -11.07
CA PHE A 86 -0.17 -9.76 -10.42
C PHE A 86 1.09 -10.30 -9.75
N ARG A 87 1.22 -10.11 -8.43
CA ARG A 87 2.35 -10.66 -7.68
C ARG A 87 2.22 -12.18 -7.71
N ARG A 88 3.06 -12.80 -8.53
CA ARG A 88 3.26 -14.26 -8.58
C ARG A 88 3.74 -14.69 -7.21
N SER A 89 2.97 -15.55 -6.56
CA SER A 89 3.32 -16.15 -5.27
C SER A 89 4.74 -16.71 -5.26
N GLU A 90 5.41 -16.65 -4.11
CA GLU A 90 6.79 -17.14 -3.89
C GLU A 90 7.01 -18.59 -4.32
N ARG A 91 5.93 -19.38 -4.45
CA ARG A 91 5.94 -20.72 -5.05
C ARG A 91 6.62 -20.77 -6.43
N TRP A 92 6.49 -19.73 -7.24
CA TRP A 92 7.13 -19.66 -8.57
C TRP A 92 8.58 -19.19 -8.54
N HIS A 93 8.98 -18.42 -7.53
CA HIS A 93 10.39 -18.07 -7.32
C HIS A 93 11.21 -19.31 -7.03
N GLN A 94 10.69 -20.24 -6.21
CA GLN A 94 11.34 -21.52 -5.95
C GLN A 94 11.47 -22.41 -7.20
N LEU A 95 10.52 -22.34 -8.14
CA LEU A 95 10.58 -23.06 -9.42
C LEU A 95 11.60 -22.46 -10.41
N ARG A 96 11.92 -21.15 -10.34
CA ARG A 96 12.99 -20.52 -11.15
C ARG A 96 14.41 -20.87 -10.68
N VAL A 97 14.56 -21.41 -9.47
CA VAL A 97 15.86 -21.83 -8.93
C VAL A 97 16.08 -23.34 -9.08
N LEU A 98 15.11 -24.08 -9.64
CA LEU A 98 15.31 -25.48 -9.96
C LEU A 98 16.12 -25.57 -11.27
N PRO A 99 17.24 -26.33 -11.29
CA PRO A 99 18.00 -26.54 -12.52
C PRO A 99 17.15 -27.30 -13.54
N GLU A 100 17.21 -26.89 -14.81
CA GLU A 100 16.63 -27.62 -15.93
C GLU A 100 17.44 -28.91 -16.17
N SER A 101 17.20 -29.93 -15.37
CA SER A 101 17.71 -31.27 -15.64
C SER A 101 16.77 -31.97 -16.62
N HIS A 102 17.21 -32.08 -17.88
CA HIS A 102 16.82 -33.16 -18.79
C HIS A 102 17.46 -34.48 -18.33
#